data_AF-A0A835PHB3-F1
#
_entry.id   AF-A0A835PHB3-F1
#
_cell.length_a   1.000
_cell.length_b   1.000
_cell.length_c   1.000
_cell.angle_alpha   90.00
_cell.angle_beta   90.00
_cell.angle_gamma   90.00
#
_symmetry.space_group_name_H-M   'P 1'
#
loop_
_entity.id
_entity.type
_entity.pdbx_description
1 polymer ?
#
loop_
_entity_poly.entity_id
_entity_poly.type
_entity_poly.pdbx_seq_one_letter_code
_entity_poly.pdbx_strand_id
1 'polypeptide(L)'
;MTNKGVGQGWRRGSSVQPEGYGSATVLTEQGIYLAASLYRPVLQFTDKITSMLPKKYSQLGNDGLLSFVENFLKDHFLPTMFVDYRKCVQQAIASPAAFRPRAHPSAIYKASVEHGRPVLQGLLATDYLAKEVLGWARLIPKYSNELIEYVQTFLERSFERCRALYTEAVLEKQSYLLLGRNDVEKLMRLDPANACLQSSYGAIMENNVSDTESTEAEREMGNLLLNLRPIKQENLIHDDNKVILLASLSDSLEFLADSVERFGESIVRPPVDSEDKHHAYQNIHHRRTPSVLTKTLASLADEYRKLAIDCVKVLRLEMQLETIFHLQEMISREYLEDQDAEEPDDFIISLTAQITRRDEEIGPFVSEWKRNYIFGGISSIAANTSIQVLGEMKSINLLGVQQICRNSIALEQALAAIPSMDNEAVQQRLDRVRTYFELLNLPFEALLAFITDHEYLFTPKEYSNLVKIKVPGREIPVDAQQRVSEILSH
;
A
#
# COMPACT_ATOMS: atom_id res chain seq x y z
N MET A 1 0.77 3.80 -38.33
CA MET A 1 2.10 3.87 -39.00
C MET A 1 2.94 4.96 -38.32
N THR A 2 4.24 4.72 -38.21
CA THR A 2 5.31 5.50 -37.54
C THR A 2 5.23 5.65 -36.01
N ASN A 3 5.88 4.68 -35.35
CA ASN A 3 6.23 4.67 -33.94
C ASN A 3 7.39 5.66 -33.72
N LYS A 4 7.12 6.85 -33.16
CA LYS A 4 8.15 7.81 -32.74
C LYS A 4 8.46 7.59 -31.26
N GLY A 5 9.76 7.44 -30.98
CA GLY A 5 10.29 6.98 -29.70
C GLY A 5 9.90 7.82 -28.49
N VAL A 6 9.50 7.11 -27.44
CA VAL A 6 9.39 7.59 -26.07
C VAL A 6 10.47 6.83 -25.29
N GLY A 7 11.61 7.48 -25.06
CA GLY A 7 12.75 6.85 -24.37
C GLY A 7 14.03 7.70 -24.31
N GLN A 8 14.14 8.78 -25.09
CA GLN A 8 15.35 9.60 -25.14
C GLN A 8 15.40 10.77 -24.13
N GLY A 9 14.41 10.88 -23.23
CA GLY A 9 14.27 12.05 -22.34
C GLY A 9 15.31 12.16 -21.22
N TRP A 10 15.83 11.05 -20.70
CA TRP A 10 16.67 11.05 -19.50
C TRP A 10 18.17 11.25 -19.76
N ARG A 11 18.63 11.14 -21.02
CA ARG A 11 20.07 11.19 -21.40
C ARG A 11 20.55 12.51 -22.02
N ARG A 12 19.80 13.62 -21.92
CA ARG A 12 20.31 14.94 -22.38
C ARG A 12 20.92 15.71 -21.23
N GLY A 13 22.23 15.55 -21.03
CA GLY A 13 22.95 16.36 -20.06
C GLY A 13 24.44 16.09 -19.94
N SER A 14 25.22 16.30 -21.01
CA SER A 14 26.62 16.77 -20.95
C SER A 14 27.22 16.83 -22.37
N SER A 15 27.14 17.99 -23.01
CA SER A 15 27.92 18.28 -24.22
C SER A 15 29.33 18.72 -23.84
N VAL A 16 30.30 17.81 -23.95
CA VAL A 16 31.73 18.16 -23.98
C VAL A 16 32.26 17.72 -25.35
N GLN A 17 32.64 18.68 -26.19
CA GLN A 17 33.32 18.40 -27.46
C GLN A 17 34.74 17.89 -27.21
N PRO A 18 35.21 16.86 -27.92
CA PRO A 18 36.64 16.56 -28.02
C PRO A 18 37.16 17.00 -29.40
N GLU A 19 37.93 18.08 -29.43
CA GLU A 19 38.89 18.32 -30.52
C GLU A 19 40.18 17.57 -30.20
N GLY A 20 40.58 16.65 -31.07
CA GLY A 20 41.86 15.94 -30.95
C GLY A 20 41.95 14.74 -31.88
N TYR A 21 42.62 14.92 -33.02
CA TYR A 21 42.94 13.86 -33.98
C TYR A 21 43.83 12.77 -33.36
N GLY A 22 43.31 11.54 -33.28
CA GLY A 22 44.04 10.34 -32.92
C GLY A 22 43.25 9.09 -33.33
N SER A 23 43.88 8.21 -34.11
CA SER A 23 43.29 7.01 -34.74
C SER A 23 42.96 5.88 -33.74
N ALA A 24 42.06 6.15 -32.80
CA ALA A 24 41.20 5.13 -32.22
C ALA A 24 39.79 5.56 -32.59
N THR A 25 39.11 4.82 -33.47
CA THR A 25 37.68 5.01 -33.70
C THR A 25 36.97 4.59 -32.41
N VAL A 26 36.91 5.52 -31.47
CA VAL A 26 36.08 5.51 -30.28
C VAL A 26 34.67 5.37 -30.82
N LEU A 27 34.11 4.15 -30.76
CA LEU A 27 32.66 4.02 -30.74
C LEU A 27 32.19 5.04 -29.70
N THR A 28 31.30 5.96 -30.09
CA THR A 28 30.66 6.88 -29.14
C THR A 28 30.21 6.08 -27.91
N GLU A 29 30.08 6.69 -26.72
CA GLU A 29 29.65 5.96 -25.50
C GLU A 29 28.39 5.10 -25.73
N GLN A 30 27.57 5.44 -26.74
CA GLN A 30 26.38 4.69 -27.15
C GLN A 30 26.63 3.57 -28.17
N GLY A 31 27.73 3.61 -28.92
CA GLY A 31 28.07 2.64 -29.97
C GLY A 31 28.35 1.25 -29.43
N ILE A 32 28.79 1.11 -28.18
CA ILE A 32 28.99 -0.19 -27.52
C ILE A 32 27.67 -0.99 -27.45
N TYR A 33 26.54 -0.30 -27.27
CA TYR A 33 25.24 -0.95 -27.12
C TYR A 33 24.67 -1.51 -28.42
N LEU A 34 25.18 -1.07 -29.58
CA LEU A 34 24.83 -1.64 -30.87
C LEU A 34 25.27 -3.11 -30.99
N ALA A 35 26.31 -3.53 -30.25
CA ALA A 35 26.78 -4.92 -30.24
C ALA A 35 25.65 -5.91 -29.84
N ALA A 36 24.75 -5.51 -28.95
CA ALA A 36 23.61 -6.32 -28.54
C ALA A 36 22.66 -6.64 -29.70
N SER A 37 22.48 -5.69 -30.63
CA SER A 37 21.62 -5.87 -31.82
C SER A 37 22.26 -6.77 -32.88
N LEU A 38 23.59 -6.87 -32.91
CA LEU A 38 24.34 -7.69 -33.87
C LEU A 38 24.38 -9.17 -33.48
N TYR A 39 24.23 -9.49 -32.20
CA TYR A 39 24.39 -10.86 -31.69
C TYR A 39 23.47 -11.87 -32.36
N ARG A 40 22.15 -11.62 -32.39
CA ARG A 40 21.15 -12.53 -32.99
C ARG A 40 21.39 -12.77 -34.48
N PRO A 41 21.57 -11.74 -35.33
CA PRO A 41 21.92 -11.93 -36.74
C PRO A 41 23.20 -12.74 -36.94
N VAL A 42 24.25 -12.46 -36.16
CA VAL A 42 25.53 -13.19 -36.26
C VAL A 42 25.38 -14.64 -35.84
N LEU A 43 24.62 -14.91 -34.77
CA LEU A 43 24.30 -16.26 -34.32
C LEU A 43 23.56 -17.05 -35.41
N GLN A 44 22.46 -16.49 -35.94
CA GLN A 44 21.67 -17.13 -37.00
C GLN A 44 22.48 -17.39 -38.27
N PHE A 45 23.32 -16.43 -38.66
CA PHE A 45 24.23 -16.59 -39.80
C PHE A 45 25.24 -17.71 -39.57
N THR A 46 25.86 -17.75 -38.38
CA THR A 46 26.87 -18.75 -38.03
C THR A 46 26.26 -20.15 -37.93
N ASP A 47 25.06 -20.28 -37.33
CA ASP A 47 24.30 -21.54 -37.27
C ASP A 47 23.97 -22.05 -38.68
N LYS A 48 23.52 -21.16 -39.56
CA LYS A 48 23.19 -21.48 -40.95
C LYS A 48 24.43 -21.92 -41.74
N ILE A 49 25.57 -21.25 -41.59
CA ILE A 49 26.84 -21.70 -42.19
C ILE A 49 27.25 -23.08 -41.66
N THR A 50 27.14 -23.29 -40.34
CA THR A 50 27.49 -24.56 -39.70
C THR A 50 26.62 -25.71 -40.21
N SER A 51 25.33 -25.47 -40.48
CA SER A 51 24.43 -26.46 -41.08
C SER A 51 24.78 -26.83 -42.53
N MET A 52 25.45 -25.93 -43.28
CA MET A 52 25.82 -26.14 -44.69
C MET A 52 27.23 -26.71 -44.87
N LEU A 53 28.08 -26.64 -43.85
CA LEU A 53 29.48 -27.08 -43.93
C LEU A 53 29.62 -28.61 -43.77
N PRO A 54 30.45 -29.28 -44.59
CA PRO A 54 30.82 -30.67 -44.37
C PRO A 54 31.49 -30.87 -42.99
N LYS A 55 31.24 -32.00 -42.32
CA LYS A 55 31.77 -32.32 -40.97
C LYS A 55 33.31 -32.20 -40.82
N LYS A 56 34.05 -32.16 -41.92
CA LYS A 56 35.52 -32.00 -41.97
C LYS A 56 35.97 -30.55 -41.72
N TYR A 57 35.08 -29.58 -41.90
CA TYR A 57 35.34 -28.14 -41.76
C TYR A 57 34.58 -27.50 -40.59
N SER A 58 33.93 -28.30 -39.74
CA SER A 58 33.17 -27.81 -38.58
C SER A 58 34.02 -26.97 -37.60
N GLN A 59 35.34 -27.20 -37.58
CA GLN A 59 36.28 -26.46 -36.74
C GLN A 59 36.46 -24.99 -37.17
N LEU A 60 36.21 -24.63 -38.45
CA LEU A 60 36.31 -23.24 -38.90
C LEU A 60 35.20 -22.32 -38.36
N GLY A 61 34.11 -22.89 -37.83
CA GLY A 61 33.04 -22.11 -37.21
C GLY A 61 33.37 -21.62 -35.79
N ASN A 62 34.34 -22.24 -35.11
CA ASN A 62 34.62 -21.98 -33.69
C ASN A 62 35.46 -20.71 -33.44
N ASP A 63 36.32 -20.33 -34.37
CA ASP A 63 37.17 -19.12 -34.29
C ASP A 63 36.67 -17.99 -35.21
N GLY A 64 35.35 -17.91 -35.37
CA GLY A 64 34.68 -16.98 -36.30
C GLY A 64 34.16 -15.69 -35.65
N LEU A 65 33.38 -14.94 -36.44
CA LEU A 65 32.74 -13.68 -36.02
C LEU A 65 31.89 -13.82 -34.75
N LEU A 66 31.24 -14.97 -34.53
CA LEU A 66 30.47 -15.23 -33.31
C LEU A 66 31.37 -15.23 -32.06
N SER A 67 32.52 -15.90 -32.10
CA SER A 67 33.48 -15.93 -31.00
C SER A 67 34.03 -14.53 -30.69
N PHE A 68 34.33 -13.74 -31.73
CA PHE A 68 34.71 -12.34 -31.57
C PHE A 68 33.62 -11.51 -30.88
N VAL A 69 32.36 -11.61 -31.34
CA VAL A 69 31.23 -10.88 -30.75
C VAL A 69 31.00 -11.35 -29.31
N GLU A 70 31.09 -12.65 -29.03
CA GLU A 70 30.92 -13.20 -27.69
C GLU A 70 32.00 -12.73 -26.71
N ASN A 71 33.27 -12.67 -27.13
CA ASN A 71 34.37 -12.16 -26.33
C ASN A 71 34.22 -10.65 -26.10
N PHE A 72 33.87 -9.89 -27.14
CA PHE A 72 33.59 -8.46 -26.99
C PHE A 72 32.42 -8.22 -26.02
N LEU A 73 31.36 -9.02 -26.10
CA LEU A 73 30.23 -8.90 -25.21
C LEU A 73 30.63 -9.16 -23.75
N LYS A 74 31.43 -10.20 -23.52
CA LYS A 74 31.91 -10.58 -22.19
C LYS A 74 32.87 -9.58 -21.58
N ASP A 75 33.88 -9.18 -22.35
CA ASP A 75 35.03 -8.43 -21.81
C ASP A 75 34.82 -6.92 -21.83
N HIS A 76 33.93 -6.42 -22.69
CA HIS A 76 33.69 -4.98 -22.85
C HIS A 76 32.24 -4.57 -22.62
N PHE A 77 31.26 -5.20 -23.28
CA PHE A 77 29.86 -4.77 -23.17
C PHE A 77 29.28 -4.98 -21.77
N LEU A 78 29.36 -6.19 -21.22
CA LEU A 78 28.73 -6.52 -19.92
C LEU A 78 29.29 -5.68 -18.78
N PRO A 79 30.62 -5.53 -18.60
CA PRO A 79 31.17 -4.71 -17.52
C PRO A 79 30.83 -3.22 -17.68
N THR A 80 30.93 -2.68 -18.91
CA THR A 80 30.62 -1.27 -19.17
C THR A 80 29.14 -0.98 -18.91
N MET A 81 28.25 -1.84 -19.42
CA MET A 81 26.81 -1.74 -19.20
C MET A 81 26.48 -1.79 -17.71
N PHE A 82 27.05 -2.75 -16.97
CA PHE A 82 26.80 -2.87 -15.54
C PHE A 82 27.16 -1.59 -14.79
N VAL A 83 28.35 -1.02 -15.04
CA VAL A 83 28.81 0.22 -14.39
C VAL A 83 27.92 1.40 -14.76
N ASP A 84 27.61 1.57 -16.05
CA ASP A 84 26.79 2.68 -16.55
C ASP A 84 25.37 2.63 -15.99
N TYR A 85 24.70 1.47 -16.06
CA TYR A 85 23.32 1.33 -15.59
C TYR A 85 23.24 1.39 -14.06
N ARG A 86 24.21 0.83 -13.35
CA ARG A 86 24.31 0.99 -11.89
C ARG A 86 24.40 2.46 -11.52
N LYS A 87 25.22 3.25 -12.22
CA LYS A 87 25.35 4.69 -11.99
C LYS A 87 24.05 5.43 -12.30
N CYS A 88 23.39 5.11 -13.41
CA CYS A 88 22.08 5.67 -13.76
C CYS A 88 21.02 5.38 -12.69
N VAL A 89 20.92 4.14 -12.21
CA VAL A 89 19.99 3.75 -11.14
C VAL A 89 20.32 4.50 -9.85
N GLN A 90 21.59 4.58 -9.46
CA GLN A 90 22.02 5.34 -8.29
C GLN A 90 21.64 6.82 -8.40
N GLN A 91 21.82 7.45 -9.56
CA GLN A 91 21.43 8.84 -9.80
C GLN A 91 19.90 9.02 -9.75
N ALA A 92 19.15 8.08 -10.32
CA ALA A 92 17.69 8.11 -10.33
C ALA A 92 17.08 8.10 -8.92
N ILE A 93 17.73 7.40 -7.97
CA ILE A 93 17.23 7.27 -6.58
C ILE A 93 17.99 8.12 -5.55
N ALA A 94 19.06 8.82 -5.94
CA ALA A 94 19.86 9.63 -5.02
C ALA A 94 19.12 10.90 -4.56
N SER A 95 18.42 11.56 -5.48
CA SER A 95 17.77 12.84 -5.20
C SER A 95 16.48 12.64 -4.38
N PRO A 96 16.27 13.39 -3.28
CA PRO A 96 14.98 13.42 -2.58
C PRO A 96 13.82 13.82 -3.50
N ALA A 97 14.09 14.64 -4.54
CA ALA A 97 13.08 15.05 -5.51
C ALA A 97 12.56 13.91 -6.38
N ALA A 98 13.27 12.78 -6.45
CA ALA A 98 12.84 11.58 -7.16
C ALA A 98 11.71 10.83 -6.43
N PHE A 99 11.58 11.07 -5.12
CA PHE A 99 10.55 10.49 -4.25
C PHE A 99 9.53 11.52 -3.78
N ARG A 100 9.54 12.73 -4.38
CA ARG A 100 8.46 13.69 -4.17
C ARG A 100 7.25 13.27 -5.01
N PRO A 101 6.10 12.97 -4.38
CA PRO A 101 4.86 12.69 -5.10
C PRO A 101 4.50 13.85 -6.02
N ARG A 102 4.06 13.55 -7.24
CA ARG A 102 3.62 14.56 -8.21
C ARG A 102 2.28 14.15 -8.78
N ALA A 103 1.22 14.78 -8.29
CA ALA A 103 -0.10 14.71 -8.89
C ALA A 103 -0.71 16.12 -8.90
N HIS A 104 -1.67 16.35 -9.80
CA HIS A 104 -2.48 17.56 -9.72
C HIS A 104 -3.42 17.45 -8.50
N PRO A 105 -3.68 18.53 -7.76
CA PRO A 105 -4.54 18.51 -6.57
C PRO A 105 -5.96 17.99 -6.80
N SER A 106 -6.44 17.98 -8.06
CA SER A 106 -7.74 17.46 -8.46
C SER A 106 -7.66 16.20 -9.33
N ALA A 107 -6.50 15.54 -9.37
CA ALA A 107 -6.31 14.35 -10.19
C ALA A 107 -7.01 13.14 -9.56
N ILE A 108 -7.82 12.46 -10.36
CA ILE A 108 -8.34 11.15 -10.02
C ILE A 108 -7.25 10.12 -10.31
N TYR A 109 -7.02 9.21 -9.37
CA TYR A 109 -6.08 8.11 -9.54
C TYR A 109 -6.30 7.34 -10.86
N LYS A 110 -5.19 6.95 -11.51
CA LYS A 110 -5.17 6.18 -12.75
C LYS A 110 -4.29 4.96 -12.59
N ALA A 111 -4.79 3.78 -12.95
CA ALA A 111 -4.07 2.52 -12.78
C ALA A 111 -2.94 2.29 -13.82
N SER A 112 -2.94 3.01 -14.95
CA SER A 112 -1.96 2.86 -16.02
C SER A 112 -1.05 4.08 -16.12
N VAL A 113 0.26 3.84 -16.26
CA VAL A 113 1.29 4.88 -16.42
C VAL A 113 1.02 5.76 -17.64
N GLU A 114 0.55 5.18 -18.74
CA GLU A 114 0.21 5.90 -19.98
C GLU A 114 -0.90 6.94 -19.76
N HIS A 115 -1.77 6.68 -18.79
CA HIS A 115 -2.90 7.53 -18.44
C HIS A 115 -2.59 8.45 -17.25
N GLY A 116 -1.34 8.47 -16.77
CA GLY A 116 -0.90 9.34 -15.68
C GLY A 116 -0.94 8.72 -14.29
N ARG A 117 -0.71 7.40 -14.14
CA ARG A 117 -0.45 6.80 -12.81
C ARG A 117 0.67 7.56 -12.09
N PRO A 118 0.49 7.97 -10.82
CA PRO A 118 1.40 8.86 -10.11
C PRO A 118 2.60 8.12 -9.49
N VAL A 119 3.31 7.36 -10.32
CA VAL A 119 4.48 6.59 -9.89
C VAL A 119 5.63 7.53 -9.53
N LEU A 120 6.30 7.25 -8.40
CA LEU A 120 7.48 7.97 -7.96
C LEU A 120 8.58 7.91 -9.03
N GLN A 121 9.14 9.07 -9.36
CA GLN A 121 10.04 9.22 -10.52
C GLN A 121 11.29 8.34 -10.43
N GLY A 122 11.84 8.15 -9.22
CA GLY A 122 12.98 7.26 -9.02
C GLY A 122 12.67 5.79 -9.36
N LEU A 123 11.47 5.32 -9.01
CA LEU A 123 11.02 3.95 -9.31
C LEU A 123 10.62 3.79 -10.77
N LEU A 124 9.97 4.79 -11.36
CA LEU A 124 9.65 4.79 -12.78
C LEU A 124 10.93 4.76 -13.64
N ALA A 125 11.96 5.53 -13.27
CA ALA A 125 13.25 5.50 -13.94
C ALA A 125 13.95 4.14 -13.77
N THR A 126 13.91 3.56 -12.57
CA THR A 126 14.44 2.20 -12.32
C THR A 126 13.77 1.16 -13.21
N ASP A 127 12.44 1.22 -13.34
CA ASP A 127 11.66 0.33 -14.22
C ASP A 127 12.10 0.43 -15.68
N TYR A 128 12.25 1.65 -16.22
CA TYR A 128 12.72 1.84 -17.58
C TYR A 128 14.13 1.29 -17.82
N LEU A 129 15.05 1.52 -16.87
CA LEU A 129 16.43 1.01 -16.96
C LEU A 129 16.45 -0.53 -16.90
N ALA A 130 15.66 -1.13 -16.00
CA ALA A 130 15.52 -2.58 -15.92
C ALA A 130 14.95 -3.19 -17.21
N LYS A 131 13.90 -2.58 -17.78
CA LYS A 131 13.29 -2.99 -19.06
C LYS A 131 14.29 -3.01 -20.20
N GLU A 132 15.15 -1.99 -20.28
CA GLU A 132 16.16 -1.89 -21.34
C GLU A 132 17.18 -3.04 -21.26
N VAL A 133 17.71 -3.31 -20.05
CA VAL A 133 18.68 -4.39 -19.82
C VAL A 133 18.06 -5.77 -20.06
N LEU A 134 16.81 -5.96 -19.65
CA LEU A 134 16.07 -7.19 -19.93
C LEU A 134 15.76 -7.36 -21.42
N GLY A 135 15.60 -6.26 -22.16
CA GLY A 135 15.54 -6.27 -23.62
C GLY A 135 16.80 -6.90 -24.23
N TRP A 136 17.98 -6.55 -23.72
CA TRP A 136 19.24 -7.18 -24.14
C TRP A 136 19.36 -8.64 -23.73
N ALA A 137 18.83 -9.04 -22.58
CA ALA A 137 18.82 -10.45 -22.16
C ALA A 137 18.09 -11.35 -23.18
N ARG A 138 17.06 -10.83 -23.87
CA ARG A 138 16.36 -11.55 -24.95
C ARG A 138 17.13 -11.59 -26.27
N LEU A 139 17.91 -10.54 -26.54
CA LEU A 139 18.75 -10.43 -27.73
C LEU A 139 20.04 -11.24 -27.62
N ILE A 140 20.54 -11.42 -26.40
CA ILE A 140 21.81 -12.11 -26.10
C ILE A 140 21.57 -13.32 -25.16
N PRO A 141 20.96 -14.42 -25.64
CA PRO A 141 20.61 -15.57 -24.80
C PRO A 141 21.77 -16.16 -23.99
N LYS A 142 23.00 -16.14 -24.52
CA LYS A 142 24.19 -16.70 -23.86
C LYS A 142 24.52 -16.01 -22.54
N TYR A 143 24.31 -14.70 -22.46
CA TYR A 143 24.59 -13.87 -21.28
C TYR A 143 23.31 -13.41 -20.56
N SER A 144 22.17 -14.03 -20.89
CA SER A 144 20.86 -13.65 -20.33
C SER A 144 20.80 -13.75 -18.81
N ASN A 145 21.38 -14.81 -18.22
CA ASN A 145 21.42 -14.98 -16.76
C ASN A 145 22.20 -13.85 -16.09
N GLU A 146 23.38 -13.51 -16.59
CA GLU A 146 24.22 -12.43 -16.05
C GLU A 146 23.52 -11.07 -16.14
N LEU A 147 22.85 -10.78 -17.26
CA LEU A 147 22.06 -9.56 -17.43
C LEU A 147 20.89 -9.48 -16.45
N ILE A 148 20.24 -10.61 -16.16
CA ILE A 148 19.16 -10.67 -15.18
C ILE A 148 19.71 -10.49 -13.75
N GLU A 149 20.89 -11.02 -13.41
CA GLU A 149 21.56 -10.78 -12.12
C GLU A 149 21.89 -9.29 -11.93
N TYR A 150 22.30 -8.59 -12.99
CA TYR A 150 22.49 -7.14 -12.95
C TYR A 150 21.18 -6.39 -12.69
N VAL A 151 20.09 -6.78 -13.35
CA VAL A 151 18.76 -6.20 -13.11
C VAL A 151 18.31 -6.43 -11.68
N GLN A 152 18.51 -7.63 -11.13
CA GLN A 152 18.23 -7.93 -9.74
C GLN A 152 18.99 -6.96 -8.82
N THR A 153 20.29 -6.78 -9.04
CA THR A 153 21.12 -5.85 -8.25
C THR A 153 20.57 -4.41 -8.28
N PHE A 154 20.08 -3.96 -9.45
CA PHE A 154 19.50 -2.63 -9.60
C PHE A 154 18.18 -2.48 -8.84
N LEU A 155 17.33 -3.50 -8.91
CA LEU A 155 16.05 -3.53 -8.22
C LEU A 155 16.23 -3.65 -6.69
N GLU A 156 17.16 -4.46 -6.21
CA GLU A 156 17.51 -4.53 -4.77
C GLU A 156 17.95 -3.17 -4.25
N ARG A 157 18.78 -2.45 -5.02
CA ARG A 157 19.25 -1.12 -4.63
C ARG A 157 18.13 -0.09 -4.53
N SER A 158 17.17 -0.13 -5.45
CA SER A 158 15.98 0.74 -5.38
C SER A 158 15.06 0.35 -4.22
N PHE A 159 14.95 -0.95 -3.92
CA PHE A 159 14.17 -1.45 -2.78
C PHE A 159 14.75 -0.98 -1.44
N GLU A 160 16.07 -1.09 -1.25
CA GLU A 160 16.76 -0.57 -0.06
C GLU A 160 16.46 0.91 0.18
N ARG A 161 16.45 1.72 -0.89
CA ARG A 161 16.14 3.15 -0.80
C ARG A 161 14.70 3.39 -0.39
N CYS A 162 13.75 2.66 -0.95
CA CYS A 162 12.33 2.72 -0.56
C CYS A 162 12.12 2.33 0.90
N ARG A 163 12.77 1.25 1.35
CA ARG A 163 12.72 0.82 2.75
C ARG A 163 13.28 1.86 3.70
N ALA A 164 14.36 2.54 3.32
CA ALA A 164 14.91 3.64 4.11
C ALA A 164 13.93 4.81 4.22
N LEU A 165 13.28 5.21 3.12
CA LEU A 165 12.26 6.27 3.11
C LEU A 165 11.03 5.91 3.94
N TYR A 166 10.53 4.68 3.82
CA TYR A 166 9.47 4.16 4.67
C TYR A 166 9.87 4.27 6.14
N THR A 167 11.04 3.75 6.50
CA THR A 167 11.53 3.75 7.88
C THR A 167 11.64 5.18 8.41
N GLU A 168 12.21 6.12 7.65
CA GLU A 168 12.31 7.54 8.02
C GLU A 168 10.94 8.23 8.21
N ALA A 169 9.95 7.85 7.41
CA ALA A 169 8.60 8.38 7.52
C ALA A 169 7.92 7.96 8.84
N VAL A 170 8.14 6.71 9.26
CA VAL A 170 7.37 6.07 10.34
C VAL A 170 8.17 5.85 11.62
N LEU A 171 9.45 6.22 11.64
CA LEU A 171 10.35 6.02 12.78
C LEU A 171 9.77 6.64 14.07
N GLU A 172 9.82 5.87 15.16
CA GLU A 172 9.32 6.25 16.49
C GLU A 172 7.80 6.52 16.57
N LYS A 173 7.05 6.27 15.49
CA LYS A 173 5.60 6.46 15.47
C LYS A 173 4.87 5.25 16.03
N GLN A 174 3.77 5.50 16.72
CA GLN A 174 2.99 4.45 17.37
C GLN A 174 2.43 3.45 16.36
N SER A 175 1.96 3.93 15.20
CA SER A 175 1.48 3.10 14.09
C SER A 175 2.54 2.10 13.61
N TYR A 176 3.80 2.52 13.51
CA TYR A 176 4.93 1.64 13.15
C TYR A 176 5.24 0.61 14.23
N LEU A 177 5.30 1.04 15.48
CA LEU A 177 5.57 0.15 16.61
C LEU A 177 4.48 -0.93 16.76
N LEU A 178 3.22 -0.55 16.52
CA LEU A 178 2.09 -1.47 16.56
C LEU A 178 2.13 -2.48 15.42
N LEU A 179 2.47 -2.05 14.20
CA LEU A 179 2.56 -2.95 13.06
C LEU A 179 3.60 -4.07 13.28
N GLY A 180 4.65 -3.80 14.06
CA GLY A 180 5.65 -4.80 14.44
C GLY A 180 5.18 -5.84 15.48
N ARG A 181 3.99 -5.67 16.07
CA ARG A 181 3.47 -6.62 17.06
C ARG A 181 2.69 -7.75 16.41
N ASN A 182 2.96 -8.98 16.85
CA ASN A 182 2.33 -10.20 16.32
C ASN A 182 0.81 -10.27 16.58
N ASP A 183 0.32 -9.69 17.67
CA ASP A 183 -1.12 -9.66 17.99
C ASP A 183 -1.87 -8.71 17.04
N VAL A 184 -1.34 -7.49 16.84
CA VAL A 184 -1.87 -6.52 15.86
C VAL A 184 -1.87 -7.11 14.46
N GLU A 185 -0.77 -7.74 14.03
CA GLU A 185 -0.68 -8.33 12.70
C GLU A 185 -1.74 -9.42 12.48
N LYS A 186 -1.99 -10.28 13.48
CA LYS A 186 -3.03 -11.32 13.41
C LYS A 186 -4.42 -10.72 13.26
N LEU A 187 -4.74 -9.72 14.08
CA LEU A 187 -6.04 -9.05 14.04
C LEU A 187 -6.27 -8.34 12.70
N MET A 188 -5.26 -7.63 12.18
CA MET A 188 -5.35 -6.99 10.86
C MET A 188 -5.53 -8.00 9.72
N ARG A 189 -5.09 -9.25 9.87
CA ARG A 189 -5.30 -10.30 8.86
C ARG A 189 -6.72 -10.85 8.85
N LEU A 190 -7.42 -10.82 9.99
CA LEU A 190 -8.81 -11.25 10.14
C LEU A 190 -9.82 -10.19 9.68
N ASP A 191 -9.37 -8.95 9.54
CA ASP A 191 -10.18 -7.85 9.00
C ASP A 191 -10.62 -8.13 7.55
N PRO A 192 -11.92 -8.02 7.20
CA PRO A 192 -12.41 -8.26 5.84
C PRO A 192 -11.73 -7.39 4.79
N ALA A 193 -11.33 -6.17 5.16
CA ALA A 193 -10.65 -5.26 4.25
C ALA A 193 -9.24 -5.77 3.85
N ASN A 194 -8.67 -6.72 4.61
CA ASN A 194 -7.41 -7.37 4.26
C ASN A 194 -7.52 -8.29 3.03
N ALA A 195 -8.72 -8.77 2.68
CA ALA A 195 -8.93 -9.54 1.45
C ALA A 195 -8.52 -8.74 0.19
N CYS A 196 -8.80 -7.43 0.17
CA CYS A 196 -8.41 -6.54 -0.92
C CYS A 196 -6.89 -6.38 -1.05
N LEU A 197 -6.15 -6.48 0.06
CA LEU A 197 -4.68 -6.48 0.02
C LEU A 197 -4.15 -7.79 -0.56
N GLN A 198 -4.79 -8.92 -0.30
CA GLN A 198 -4.35 -10.22 -0.80
C GLN A 198 -4.76 -10.49 -2.25
N SER A 199 -5.88 -9.93 -2.72
CA SER A 199 -6.33 -10.11 -4.11
C SER A 199 -5.37 -9.51 -5.15
N SER A 200 -4.52 -8.55 -4.76
CA SER A 200 -3.44 -8.04 -5.60
C SER A 200 -2.39 -9.12 -5.94
N TYR A 201 -2.29 -10.20 -5.16
CA TYR A 201 -1.21 -11.18 -5.24
C TYR A 201 -1.57 -12.53 -5.86
N GLY A 202 -2.78 -12.70 -6.39
CA GLY A 202 -3.22 -13.99 -6.91
C GLY A 202 -3.25 -15.13 -5.88
N ALA A 203 -2.93 -14.83 -4.61
CA ALA A 203 -3.12 -15.72 -3.48
C ALA A 203 -4.60 -15.66 -3.10
N ILE A 204 -5.40 -16.47 -3.79
CA ILE A 204 -6.70 -16.89 -3.28
C ILE A 204 -6.41 -17.81 -2.09
N MET A 205 -6.02 -17.25 -0.95
CA MET A 205 -6.41 -17.88 0.30
C MET A 205 -7.88 -17.56 0.45
N GLU A 206 -8.73 -18.57 0.22
CA GLU A 206 -10.09 -18.61 0.78
C GLU A 206 -9.96 -18.58 2.30
N ASN A 207 -9.61 -17.42 2.84
CA ASN A 207 -9.84 -17.12 4.23
C ASN A 207 -11.34 -16.90 4.34
N ASN A 208 -12.09 -18.00 4.45
CA ASN A 208 -13.48 -18.04 4.90
C ASN A 208 -13.51 -17.62 6.38
N VAL A 209 -13.06 -16.40 6.67
CA VAL A 209 -13.24 -15.78 7.99
C VAL A 209 -14.73 -15.53 8.10
N SER A 210 -15.34 -16.10 9.13
CA SER A 210 -16.76 -15.86 9.39
C SER A 210 -16.97 -14.40 9.78
N ASP A 211 -18.13 -13.83 9.47
CA ASP A 211 -18.49 -12.46 9.87
C ASP A 211 -18.36 -12.26 11.39
N THR A 212 -18.60 -13.32 12.17
CA THR A 212 -18.42 -13.35 13.63
C THR A 212 -16.96 -13.23 14.08
N GLU A 213 -16.02 -13.88 13.39
CA GLU A 213 -14.59 -13.78 13.71
C GLU A 213 -14.03 -12.41 13.34
N SER A 214 -14.48 -11.83 12.24
CA SER A 214 -14.13 -10.48 11.79
C SER A 214 -14.59 -9.41 12.78
N THR A 215 -15.86 -9.45 13.18
CA THR A 215 -16.43 -8.48 14.13
C THR A 215 -15.75 -8.57 15.51
N GLU A 216 -15.40 -9.78 15.96
CA GLU A 216 -14.63 -9.97 17.18
C GLU A 216 -13.20 -9.42 17.06
N ALA A 217 -12.51 -9.69 15.94
CA ALA A 217 -11.16 -9.16 15.71
C ALA A 217 -11.13 -7.63 15.68
N GLU A 218 -12.14 -7.00 15.08
CA GLU A 218 -12.29 -5.55 15.06
C GLU A 218 -12.51 -4.98 16.48
N ARG A 219 -13.31 -5.66 17.30
CA ARG A 219 -13.53 -5.30 18.70
C ARG A 219 -12.26 -5.44 19.53
N GLU A 220 -11.51 -6.54 19.37
CA GLU A 220 -10.22 -6.76 20.02
C GLU A 220 -9.19 -5.70 19.61
N MET A 221 -9.11 -5.37 18.32
CA MET A 221 -8.26 -4.28 17.81
C MET A 221 -8.64 -2.96 18.46
N GLY A 222 -9.93 -2.63 18.50
CA GLY A 222 -10.41 -1.40 19.14
C GLY A 222 -10.03 -1.30 20.61
N ASN A 223 -10.20 -2.39 21.37
CA ASN A 223 -9.79 -2.45 22.77
C ASN A 223 -8.28 -2.30 22.94
N LEU A 224 -7.48 -2.95 22.09
CA LEU A 224 -6.02 -2.83 22.11
C LEU A 224 -5.59 -1.38 21.91
N LEU A 225 -6.13 -0.71 20.90
CA LEU A 225 -5.81 0.69 20.60
C LEU A 225 -6.28 1.64 21.71
N LEU A 226 -7.47 1.43 22.27
CA LEU A 226 -8.01 2.26 23.35
C LEU A 226 -7.21 2.18 24.65
N ASN A 227 -6.56 1.04 24.90
CA ASN A 227 -5.65 0.86 26.04
C ASN A 227 -4.31 1.60 25.89
N LEU A 228 -4.04 2.21 24.73
CA LEU A 228 -2.84 3.04 24.51
C LEU A 228 -3.02 4.50 24.96
N ARG A 229 -4.22 4.90 25.37
CA ARG A 229 -4.50 6.26 25.86
C ARG A 229 -3.67 6.57 27.12
N PRO A 230 -3.20 7.83 27.31
CA PRO A 230 -3.36 8.96 26.39
C PRO A 230 -2.41 8.86 25.21
N ILE A 231 -2.95 9.05 24.01
CA ILE A 231 -2.13 9.20 22.80
C ILE A 231 -1.59 10.62 22.79
N LYS A 232 -0.30 10.77 22.51
CA LYS A 232 0.34 12.07 22.40
C LYS A 232 0.60 12.42 20.94
N GLN A 233 0.57 13.72 20.65
CA GLN A 233 0.76 14.29 19.33
C GLN A 233 2.10 13.80 18.74
N GLU A 234 3.20 13.81 19.50
CA GLU A 234 4.52 13.34 19.02
C GLU A 234 4.56 11.87 18.53
N ASN A 235 3.63 11.04 18.99
CA ASN A 235 3.54 9.63 18.61
C ASN A 235 2.88 9.41 17.23
N LEU A 236 2.25 10.44 16.67
CA LEU A 236 1.55 10.44 15.40
C LEU A 236 2.40 11.04 14.26
N ILE A 237 2.03 10.74 13.01
CA ILE A 237 2.60 11.29 11.79
C ILE A 237 1.92 12.63 11.49
N HIS A 238 2.51 13.73 11.96
CA HIS A 238 1.98 15.09 11.70
C HIS A 238 2.32 15.66 10.32
N ASP A 239 3.42 15.21 9.73
CA ASP A 239 3.84 15.74 8.44
C ASP A 239 3.02 15.08 7.34
N ASP A 240 2.06 15.81 6.80
CA ASP A 240 1.22 15.34 5.70
C ASP A 240 2.06 14.91 4.48
N ASN A 241 3.25 15.48 4.26
CA ASN A 241 4.13 15.02 3.19
C ASN A 241 4.59 13.57 3.40
N LYS A 242 4.75 13.13 4.65
CA LYS A 242 5.07 11.73 4.97
C LYS A 242 3.88 10.83 4.72
N VAL A 243 2.67 11.28 5.03
CA VAL A 243 1.42 10.56 4.72
C VAL A 243 1.27 10.37 3.21
N ILE A 244 1.43 11.43 2.42
CA ILE A 244 1.38 11.39 0.95
C ILE A 244 2.52 10.52 0.39
N LEU A 245 3.72 10.59 0.98
CA LEU A 245 4.84 9.73 0.59
C LEU A 245 4.51 8.26 0.79
N LEU A 246 3.96 7.85 1.94
CA LEU A 246 3.60 6.46 2.23
C LEU A 246 2.54 5.94 1.24
N ALA A 247 1.53 6.76 0.95
CA ALA A 247 0.50 6.45 -0.03
C ALA A 247 1.11 6.23 -1.44
N SER A 248 1.95 7.17 -1.87
CA SER A 248 2.64 7.12 -3.18
C SER A 248 3.63 5.97 -3.28
N LEU A 249 4.31 5.66 -2.16
CA LEU A 249 5.25 4.56 -2.06
C LEU A 249 4.52 3.23 -2.21
N SER A 250 3.36 3.04 -1.55
CA SER A 250 2.54 1.85 -1.73
C SER A 250 2.18 1.61 -3.19
N ASP A 251 1.67 2.63 -3.90
CA ASP A 251 1.30 2.48 -5.31
C ASP A 251 2.51 2.19 -6.21
N SER A 252 3.61 2.90 -6.00
CA SER A 252 4.80 2.78 -6.84
C SER A 252 5.56 1.47 -6.66
N LEU A 253 5.58 0.92 -5.44
CA LEU A 253 6.18 -0.38 -5.15
C LEU A 253 5.36 -1.52 -5.78
N GLU A 254 4.04 -1.43 -5.73
CA GLU A 254 3.15 -2.40 -6.38
C GLU A 254 3.31 -2.35 -7.90
N PHE A 255 3.35 -1.15 -8.49
CA PHE A 255 3.67 -0.96 -9.91
C PHE A 255 4.98 -1.67 -10.30
N LEU A 256 6.05 -1.48 -9.52
CA LEU A 256 7.35 -2.05 -9.83
C LEU A 256 7.33 -3.59 -9.65
N ALA A 257 6.66 -4.10 -8.63
CA ALA A 257 6.50 -5.54 -8.42
C ALA A 257 5.77 -6.21 -9.61
N ASP A 258 4.67 -5.61 -10.08
CA ASP A 258 3.94 -6.11 -11.25
C ASP A 258 4.80 -6.10 -12.51
N SER A 259 5.64 -5.07 -12.67
CA SER A 259 6.57 -4.98 -13.79
C SER A 259 7.61 -6.10 -13.72
N VAL A 260 8.19 -6.35 -12.54
CA VAL A 260 9.17 -7.42 -12.29
C VAL A 260 8.59 -8.81 -12.56
N GLU A 261 7.37 -9.07 -12.12
CA GLU A 261 6.69 -10.35 -12.34
C GLU A 261 6.42 -10.60 -13.84
N ARG A 262 5.92 -9.59 -14.56
CA ARG A 262 5.71 -9.67 -16.03
C ARG A 262 7.02 -10.01 -16.77
N PHE A 263 8.16 -9.54 -16.28
CA PHE A 263 9.46 -9.93 -16.85
C PHE A 263 9.79 -11.40 -16.61
N GLY A 264 9.61 -11.87 -15.37
CA GLY A 264 9.82 -13.26 -15.01
C GLY A 264 9.03 -14.20 -15.93
N GLU A 265 7.76 -13.89 -16.18
CA GLU A 265 6.91 -14.66 -17.08
C GLU A 265 7.36 -14.61 -18.55
N SER A 266 7.72 -13.42 -19.04
CA SER A 266 8.13 -13.24 -20.44
C SER A 266 9.49 -13.86 -20.77
N ILE A 267 10.35 -14.11 -19.78
CA ILE A 267 11.61 -14.85 -19.98
C ILE A 267 11.34 -16.36 -20.08
N VAL A 268 10.31 -16.86 -19.38
CA VAL A 268 9.92 -18.28 -19.38
C VAL A 268 9.13 -18.66 -20.64
N ARG A 269 8.33 -17.74 -21.21
CA ARG A 269 7.55 -17.95 -22.43
C ARG A 269 8.12 -17.14 -23.61
N PRO A 270 8.78 -17.75 -24.61
CA PRO A 270 9.06 -17.05 -25.87
C PRO A 270 7.74 -16.68 -26.57
N PRO A 271 7.71 -15.60 -27.39
CA PRO A 271 6.52 -15.24 -28.13
C PRO A 271 6.19 -16.38 -29.11
N VAL A 272 5.01 -16.96 -28.95
CA VAL A 272 4.42 -17.85 -29.96
C VAL A 272 3.98 -16.93 -31.08
N ASP A 273 4.71 -16.92 -32.20
CA ASP A 273 4.21 -16.31 -33.42
C ASP A 273 2.90 -17.02 -33.80
N SER A 274 1.83 -16.25 -33.80
CA SER A 274 0.51 -16.67 -34.22
C SER A 274 0.48 -16.77 -35.74
N GLU A 275 0.95 -17.90 -36.28
CA GLU A 275 0.60 -18.41 -37.61
C GLU A 275 1.22 -19.81 -37.77
N ASP A 276 0.45 -20.85 -37.40
CA ASP A 276 0.35 -22.13 -38.12
C ASP A 276 -0.40 -23.15 -37.27
N LYS A 277 -1.73 -23.15 -37.42
CA LYS A 277 -2.52 -24.36 -37.16
C LYS A 277 -2.24 -25.31 -38.31
N HIS A 278 -1.44 -26.34 -38.11
CA HIS A 278 -1.71 -27.73 -38.51
C HIS A 278 -0.48 -28.62 -38.20
N HIS A 279 -0.77 -29.85 -37.78
CA HIS A 279 0.14 -30.97 -37.42
C HIS A 279 0.45 -31.15 -35.93
N ALA A 280 -0.54 -31.69 -35.23
CA ALA A 280 -0.29 -32.63 -34.13
C ALA A 280 0.43 -33.87 -34.69
N TYR A 281 1.59 -34.23 -34.16
CA TYR A 281 1.79 -35.35 -33.23
C TYR A 281 3.29 -35.52 -32.92
N GLN A 282 3.57 -35.66 -31.62
CA GLN A 282 4.82 -36.16 -31.01
C GLN A 282 6.08 -35.29 -31.17
N ASN A 283 6.42 -34.54 -30.12
CA ASN A 283 7.58 -34.88 -29.28
C ASN A 283 7.73 -33.92 -28.06
N ILE A 284 7.73 -34.54 -26.88
CA ILE A 284 8.44 -34.18 -25.65
C ILE A 284 8.01 -32.89 -24.92
N HIS A 285 7.30 -33.13 -23.82
CA HIS A 285 7.15 -32.24 -22.68
C HIS A 285 8.49 -31.65 -22.21
N HIS A 286 8.74 -30.38 -22.49
CA HIS A 286 9.61 -29.55 -21.67
C HIS A 286 8.84 -28.32 -21.19
N ARG A 287 8.01 -28.52 -20.16
CA ARG A 287 7.65 -27.43 -19.24
C ARG A 287 8.98 -27.00 -18.58
N ARG A 288 9.67 -26.02 -19.17
CA ARG A 288 10.92 -25.47 -18.62
C ARG A 288 10.64 -25.07 -17.18
N THR A 289 11.30 -25.73 -16.24
CA THR A 289 11.29 -25.37 -14.83
C THR A 289 11.79 -23.93 -14.72
N PRO A 290 11.12 -23.02 -13.98
CA PRO A 290 11.61 -21.67 -13.78
C PRO A 290 13.05 -21.73 -13.25
N SER A 291 13.95 -20.97 -13.86
CA SER A 291 15.34 -20.90 -13.41
C SER A 291 15.39 -20.34 -11.99
N VAL A 292 16.45 -20.66 -11.23
CA VAL A 292 16.70 -20.12 -9.88
C VAL A 292 16.57 -18.58 -9.89
N LEU A 293 17.02 -17.96 -10.97
CA LEU A 293 17.00 -16.51 -11.13
C LEU A 293 15.60 -15.94 -11.34
N THR A 294 14.72 -16.61 -12.11
CA THR A 294 13.31 -16.20 -12.20
C THR A 294 12.56 -16.33 -10.87
N LYS A 295 12.95 -17.30 -10.03
CA LYS A 295 12.41 -17.41 -8.66
C LYS A 295 12.91 -16.28 -7.77
N THR A 296 14.13 -15.81 -7.99
CA THR A 296 14.74 -14.73 -7.20
C THR A 296 14.10 -13.37 -7.52
N LEU A 297 13.79 -13.10 -8.80
CA LEU A 297 13.00 -11.93 -9.18
C LEU A 297 11.58 -11.98 -8.61
N ALA A 298 10.94 -13.14 -8.61
CA ALA A 298 9.62 -13.32 -7.99
C ALA A 298 9.66 -13.04 -6.47
N SER A 299 10.66 -13.56 -5.76
CA SER A 299 10.82 -13.27 -4.33
C SER A 299 11.09 -11.78 -4.07
N LEU A 300 11.84 -11.10 -4.94
CA LEU A 300 12.06 -9.66 -4.82
C LEU A 300 10.76 -8.88 -5.06
N ALA A 301 9.95 -9.26 -6.06
CA ALA A 301 8.63 -8.67 -6.28
C ALA A 301 7.73 -8.85 -5.04
N ASP A 302 7.79 -9.99 -4.36
CA ASP A 302 7.07 -10.21 -3.10
C ASP A 302 7.56 -9.29 -1.97
N GLU A 303 8.86 -8.97 -1.90
CA GLU A 303 9.39 -8.00 -0.93
C GLU A 303 8.89 -6.57 -1.20
N TYR A 304 8.89 -6.14 -2.47
CA TYR A 304 8.27 -4.88 -2.89
C TYR A 304 6.82 -4.77 -2.43
N ARG A 305 6.07 -5.85 -2.63
CA ARG A 305 4.66 -5.96 -2.27
C ARG A 305 4.41 -5.92 -0.78
N LYS A 306 5.19 -6.66 0.01
CA LYS A 306 5.14 -6.59 1.47
C LYS A 306 5.33 -5.16 1.97
N LEU A 307 6.34 -4.46 1.46
CA LEU A 307 6.57 -3.07 1.84
C LEU A 307 5.42 -2.14 1.37
N ALA A 308 4.83 -2.40 0.21
CA ALA A 308 3.66 -1.67 -0.28
C ALA A 308 2.43 -1.83 0.63
N ILE A 309 2.21 -3.04 1.16
CA ILE A 309 1.16 -3.35 2.14
C ILE A 309 1.45 -2.65 3.47
N ASP A 310 2.69 -2.73 3.95
CA ASP A 310 3.07 -2.12 5.22
C ASP A 310 2.82 -0.61 5.21
N CYS A 311 3.04 0.07 4.07
CA CYS A 311 2.69 1.49 3.91
C CYS A 311 1.20 1.76 4.20
N VAL A 312 0.27 1.00 3.62
CA VAL A 312 -1.17 1.21 3.83
C VAL A 312 -1.66 0.72 5.19
N LYS A 313 -1.03 -0.32 5.75
CA LYS A 313 -1.31 -0.77 7.13
C LYS A 313 -0.92 0.28 8.17
N VAL A 314 0.25 0.90 8.03
CA VAL A 314 0.66 2.02 8.89
C VAL A 314 -0.34 3.17 8.77
N LEU A 315 -0.73 3.56 7.55
CA LEU A 315 -1.69 4.63 7.35
C LEU A 315 -3.06 4.34 7.99
N ARG A 316 -3.55 3.09 7.92
CA ARG A 316 -4.79 2.69 8.60
C ARG A 316 -4.68 2.83 10.11
N LEU A 317 -3.62 2.29 10.70
CA LEU A 317 -3.36 2.43 12.15
C LEU A 317 -3.22 3.90 12.55
N GLU A 318 -2.59 4.72 11.71
CA GLU A 318 -2.43 6.15 11.93
C GLU A 318 -3.78 6.86 12.02
N MET A 319 -4.71 6.61 11.07
CA MET A 319 -6.05 7.21 11.10
C MET A 319 -6.87 6.76 12.32
N GLN A 320 -6.73 5.50 12.74
CA GLN A 320 -7.38 4.99 13.95
C GLN A 320 -6.82 5.61 15.23
N LEU A 321 -5.49 5.77 15.32
CA LEU A 321 -4.83 6.41 16.45
C LEU A 321 -5.13 7.92 16.52
N GLU A 322 -5.15 8.61 15.37
CA GLU A 322 -5.56 10.03 15.28
C GLU A 322 -7.00 10.20 15.79
N THR A 323 -7.91 9.29 15.42
CA THR A 323 -9.29 9.30 15.93
C THR A 323 -9.34 9.21 17.45
N ILE A 324 -8.57 8.30 18.06
CA ILE A 324 -8.49 8.17 19.52
C ILE A 324 -7.84 9.42 20.15
N PHE A 325 -6.83 9.98 19.50
CA PHE A 325 -6.13 11.19 19.97
C PHE A 325 -7.07 12.40 20.09
N HIS A 326 -8.01 12.60 19.17
CA HIS A 326 -9.01 13.67 19.30
C HIS A 326 -10.12 13.29 20.28
N LEU A 327 -10.66 12.06 20.18
CA LEU A 327 -11.79 11.64 21.01
C LEU A 327 -11.44 11.45 22.50
N GLN A 328 -10.17 11.30 22.87
CA GLN A 328 -9.78 11.29 24.29
C GLN A 328 -10.10 12.62 25.01
N GLU A 329 -10.27 13.73 24.29
CA GLU A 329 -10.70 15.01 24.87
C GLU A 329 -12.12 14.94 25.48
N MET A 330 -12.96 14.00 25.03
CA MET A 330 -14.28 13.74 25.62
C MET A 330 -14.20 13.41 27.12
N ILE A 331 -13.08 12.86 27.61
CA ILE A 331 -12.87 12.52 29.02
C ILE A 331 -12.73 13.78 29.88
N SER A 332 -12.04 14.80 29.35
CA SER A 332 -11.81 16.07 30.02
C SER A 332 -12.95 17.07 29.84
N ARG A 333 -13.80 16.88 28.83
CA ARG A 333 -14.92 17.77 28.53
C ARG A 333 -16.08 17.59 29.52
N GLU A 334 -16.64 18.70 29.99
CA GLU A 334 -17.87 18.70 30.78
C GLU A 334 -19.08 18.79 29.85
N TYR A 335 -20.03 17.86 30.00
CA TYR A 335 -21.27 17.80 29.21
C TYR A 335 -22.49 18.26 30.02
N LEU A 336 -22.32 19.35 30.78
CA LEU A 336 -23.37 20.05 31.53
C LEU A 336 -23.66 21.38 30.86
N GLU A 337 -24.32 21.34 29.71
CA GLU A 337 -24.56 22.52 28.89
C GLU A 337 -25.81 23.28 29.36
N ASP A 338 -25.77 24.61 29.36
CA ASP A 338 -26.93 25.45 29.69
C ASP A 338 -27.73 25.88 28.45
N GLN A 339 -27.11 25.77 27.27
CA GLN A 339 -27.69 26.15 25.99
C GLN A 339 -27.47 25.05 24.96
N ASP A 340 -28.38 24.99 24.00
CA ASP A 340 -28.25 24.03 22.91
C ASP A 340 -27.15 24.51 21.95
N ALA A 341 -26.12 23.69 21.76
CA ALA A 341 -25.00 24.03 20.90
C ALA A 341 -25.36 23.85 19.42
N GLU A 342 -24.93 24.79 18.57
CA GLU A 342 -25.21 24.73 17.13
C GLU A 342 -24.14 23.96 16.36
N GLU A 343 -22.91 23.91 16.88
CA GLU A 343 -21.75 23.32 16.23
C GLU A 343 -21.21 22.09 17.00
N PRO A 344 -20.53 21.15 16.33
CA PRO A 344 -19.79 20.07 17.00
C PRO A 344 -18.65 20.60 17.87
N ASP A 345 -18.11 19.75 18.75
CA ASP A 345 -16.97 20.12 19.59
C ASP A 345 -15.71 20.41 18.76
N ASP A 346 -14.87 21.34 19.21
CA ASP A 346 -13.64 21.74 18.50
C ASP A 346 -12.72 20.56 18.13
N PHE A 347 -12.60 19.56 19.01
CA PHE A 347 -11.80 18.35 18.71
C PHE A 347 -12.43 17.48 17.62
N ILE A 348 -13.76 17.48 17.47
CA ILE A 348 -14.45 16.81 16.36
C ILE A 348 -14.28 17.61 15.08
N ILE A 349 -14.41 18.94 15.13
CA ILE A 349 -14.15 19.80 13.98
C ILE A 349 -12.71 19.60 13.49
N SER A 350 -11.74 19.55 14.40
CA SER A 350 -10.34 19.26 14.09
C SER A 350 -10.17 17.87 13.47
N LEU A 351 -10.73 16.81 14.08
CA LEU A 351 -10.66 15.45 13.56
C LEU A 351 -11.25 15.34 12.15
N THR A 352 -12.47 15.85 11.96
CA THR A 352 -13.16 15.79 10.66
C THR A 352 -12.41 16.57 9.58
N ALA A 353 -11.91 17.77 9.90
CA ALA A 353 -11.07 18.54 8.98
C ALA A 353 -9.79 17.78 8.59
N GLN A 354 -9.14 17.10 9.54
CA GLN A 354 -7.96 16.27 9.26
C GLN A 354 -8.28 15.05 8.39
N ILE A 355 -9.40 14.37 8.65
CA ILE A 355 -9.87 13.25 7.83
C ILE A 355 -10.08 13.71 6.39
N THR A 356 -10.88 14.76 6.17
CA THR A 356 -11.15 15.30 4.83
C THR A 356 -9.87 15.76 4.13
N ARG A 357 -8.98 16.45 4.84
CA ARG A 357 -7.73 16.91 4.26
C ARG A 357 -6.82 15.77 3.83
N ARG A 358 -6.60 14.77 4.68
CA ARG A 358 -5.77 13.60 4.32
C ARG A 358 -6.40 12.81 3.19
N ASP A 359 -7.71 12.73 3.15
CA ASP A 359 -8.47 12.08 2.10
C ASP A 359 -8.24 12.74 0.72
N GLU A 360 -8.33 14.07 0.66
CA GLU A 360 -8.03 14.86 -0.54
C GLU A 360 -6.56 14.74 -0.98
N GLU A 361 -5.63 14.80 -0.03
CA GLU A 361 -4.19 14.77 -0.30
C GLU A 361 -3.69 13.38 -0.75
N ILE A 362 -4.27 12.29 -0.22
CA ILE A 362 -3.92 10.90 -0.58
C ILE A 362 -4.63 10.45 -1.86
N GLY A 363 -5.86 10.92 -2.10
CA GLY A 363 -6.75 10.46 -3.18
C GLY A 363 -6.11 10.33 -4.57
N PRO A 364 -5.25 11.27 -5.01
CA PRO A 364 -4.58 11.15 -6.31
C PRO A 364 -3.60 9.98 -6.41
N PHE A 365 -3.04 9.50 -5.29
CA PHE A 365 -1.88 8.60 -5.24
C PHE A 365 -2.20 7.13 -5.01
N VAL A 366 -3.44 6.79 -4.67
CA VAL A 366 -3.85 5.40 -4.37
C VAL A 366 -5.16 5.06 -5.04
N SER A 367 -5.38 3.76 -5.27
CA SER A 367 -6.67 3.25 -5.74
C SER A 367 -7.77 3.45 -4.71
N GLU A 368 -9.01 3.47 -5.21
CA GLU A 368 -10.23 3.61 -4.42
C GLU A 368 -10.32 2.58 -3.28
N TRP A 369 -10.03 1.30 -3.54
CA TRP A 369 -10.05 0.27 -2.50
C TRP A 369 -8.96 0.45 -1.43
N LYS A 370 -7.76 0.95 -1.80
CA LYS A 370 -6.69 1.26 -0.82
C LYS A 370 -7.09 2.44 0.05
N ARG A 371 -7.75 3.44 -0.54
CA ARG A 371 -8.34 4.57 0.18
C ARG A 371 -9.36 4.09 1.20
N ASN A 372 -10.33 3.26 0.81
CA ASN A 372 -11.28 2.62 1.73
C ASN A 372 -10.55 1.81 2.83
N TYR A 373 -9.48 1.08 2.50
CA TYR A 373 -8.68 0.39 3.51
C TYR A 373 -8.01 1.34 4.52
N ILE A 374 -7.46 2.48 4.07
CA ILE A 374 -6.77 3.45 4.94
C ILE A 374 -7.74 4.13 5.92
N PHE A 375 -8.90 4.58 5.43
CA PHE A 375 -9.90 5.27 6.26
C PHE A 375 -10.88 4.31 6.95
N GLY A 376 -10.81 3.03 6.63
CA GLY A 376 -11.58 1.97 7.28
C GLY A 376 -11.28 1.87 8.77
N GLY A 377 -12.28 1.46 9.54
CA GLY A 377 -12.17 1.28 10.99
C GLY A 377 -12.25 2.56 11.81
N ILE A 378 -12.23 3.76 11.20
CA ILE A 378 -12.42 5.03 11.93
C ILE A 378 -13.78 5.06 12.65
N SER A 379 -14.87 4.76 11.95
CA SER A 379 -16.24 4.77 12.53
C SER A 379 -16.36 3.82 13.72
N SER A 380 -15.74 2.66 13.64
CA SER A 380 -15.74 1.66 14.70
C SER A 380 -14.94 2.08 15.92
N ILE A 381 -13.72 2.59 15.70
CA ILE A 381 -12.90 3.15 16.78
C ILE A 381 -13.61 4.34 17.42
N ALA A 382 -14.20 5.22 16.62
CA ALA A 382 -14.94 6.36 17.13
C ALA A 382 -16.15 5.93 17.99
N ALA A 383 -16.91 4.95 17.52
CA ALA A 383 -18.05 4.42 18.26
C ALA A 383 -17.64 3.77 19.58
N ASN A 384 -16.62 2.91 19.54
CA ASN A 384 -16.10 2.24 20.73
C ASN A 384 -15.51 3.24 21.73
N THR A 385 -14.77 4.24 21.25
CA THR A 385 -14.20 5.30 22.11
C THR A 385 -15.32 6.08 22.79
N SER A 386 -16.29 6.57 22.01
CA SER A 386 -17.39 7.40 22.52
C SER A 386 -18.19 6.69 23.61
N ILE A 387 -18.51 5.40 23.38
CA ILE A 387 -19.28 4.59 24.33
C ILE A 387 -18.46 4.28 25.59
N GLN A 388 -17.17 3.95 25.45
CA GLN A 388 -16.31 3.67 26.60
C GLN A 388 -16.10 4.88 27.51
N VAL A 389 -15.99 6.09 26.94
CA VAL A 389 -15.76 7.34 27.70
C VAL A 389 -16.89 7.60 28.70
N LEU A 390 -18.13 7.16 28.45
CA LEU A 390 -19.24 7.34 29.40
C LEU A 390 -18.90 6.80 30.81
N GLY A 391 -18.18 5.68 30.90
CA GLY A 391 -17.78 5.10 32.19
C GLY A 391 -16.76 5.94 32.99
N GLU A 392 -16.12 6.89 32.32
CA GLU A 392 -15.12 7.83 32.86
C GLU A 392 -15.72 9.23 33.12
N MET A 393 -16.89 9.54 32.53
CA MET A 393 -17.59 10.80 32.73
C MET A 393 -18.22 10.90 34.12
N LYS A 394 -18.19 12.10 34.72
CA LYS A 394 -18.82 12.36 36.02
C LYS A 394 -20.33 12.57 35.91
N SER A 395 -20.75 13.35 34.91
CA SER A 395 -22.15 13.74 34.72
C SER A 395 -22.40 14.27 33.31
N ILE A 396 -23.65 14.15 32.87
CA ILE A 396 -24.11 14.64 31.57
C ILE A 396 -25.58 15.04 31.67
N ASN A 397 -25.99 16.12 31.01
CA ASN A 397 -27.39 16.53 30.90
C ASN A 397 -27.95 16.30 29.48
N LEU A 398 -29.24 16.59 29.27
CA LEU A 398 -29.92 16.42 27.98
C LEU A 398 -29.20 17.13 26.83
N LEU A 399 -28.75 18.37 27.06
CA LEU A 399 -28.05 19.18 26.06
C LEU A 399 -26.65 18.61 25.76
N GLY A 400 -25.96 18.06 26.77
CA GLY A 400 -24.73 17.31 26.59
C GLY A 400 -24.92 16.04 25.75
N VAL A 401 -26.03 15.31 25.93
CA VAL A 401 -26.39 14.17 25.06
C VAL A 401 -26.58 14.64 23.62
N GLN A 402 -27.30 15.73 23.41
CA GLN A 402 -27.49 16.32 22.07
C GLN A 402 -26.16 16.72 21.43
N GLN A 403 -25.22 17.28 22.21
CA GLN A 403 -23.88 17.62 21.73
C GLN A 403 -23.09 16.40 21.27
N ILE A 404 -23.13 15.29 22.02
CA ILE A 404 -22.48 14.03 21.60
C ILE A 404 -23.15 13.46 20.35
N CYS A 405 -24.48 13.56 20.22
CA CYS A 405 -25.17 13.18 19.00
C CYS A 405 -24.72 14.04 17.80
N ARG A 406 -24.56 15.36 17.98
CA ARG A 406 -24.01 16.25 16.93
C ARG A 406 -22.59 15.89 16.53
N ASN A 407 -21.73 15.61 17.50
CA ASN A 407 -20.37 15.12 17.26
C ASN A 407 -20.37 13.85 16.40
N SER A 408 -21.24 12.89 16.74
CA SER A 408 -21.42 11.65 15.99
C SER A 408 -21.89 11.90 14.55
N ILE A 409 -22.84 12.81 14.35
CA ILE A 409 -23.36 13.18 13.02
C ILE A 409 -22.28 13.87 12.17
N ALA A 410 -21.51 14.80 12.74
CA ALA A 410 -20.43 15.48 12.02
C ALA A 410 -19.35 14.50 11.55
N LEU A 411 -18.98 13.53 12.40
CA LEU A 411 -18.05 12.48 12.03
C LEU A 411 -18.62 11.55 10.95
N GLU A 412 -19.90 11.21 11.02
CA GLU A 412 -20.59 10.42 9.99
C GLU A 412 -20.55 11.12 8.64
N GLN A 413 -20.87 12.40 8.60
CA GLN A 413 -20.86 13.19 7.38
C GLN A 413 -19.45 13.28 6.77
N ALA A 414 -18.43 13.48 7.60
CA ALA A 414 -17.04 13.52 7.13
C ALA A 414 -16.59 12.18 6.52
N LEU A 415 -16.97 11.06 7.15
CA LEU A 415 -16.64 9.72 6.64
C LEU A 415 -17.45 9.34 5.40
N ALA A 416 -18.73 9.70 5.35
CA ALA A 416 -19.60 9.44 4.20
C ALA A 416 -19.20 10.25 2.95
N ALA A 417 -18.46 11.36 3.14
CA ALA A 417 -17.90 12.15 2.05
C ALA A 417 -16.70 11.46 1.38
N ILE A 418 -16.05 10.50 2.04
CA ILE A 418 -14.93 9.74 1.47
C ILE A 418 -15.51 8.74 0.44
N PRO A 419 -15.13 8.86 -0.85
CA PRO A 419 -15.54 7.93 -1.89
C PRO A 419 -15.20 6.49 -1.53
N SER A 420 -16.11 5.56 -1.85
CA SER A 420 -16.02 4.11 -1.63
C SER A 420 -16.03 3.60 -0.19
N MET A 421 -16.24 4.48 0.80
CA MET A 421 -16.55 4.02 2.15
C MET A 421 -17.90 3.28 2.17
N ASP A 422 -17.99 2.29 3.05
CA ASP A 422 -19.24 1.61 3.34
C ASP A 422 -20.12 2.52 4.23
N ASN A 423 -20.93 3.35 3.58
CA ASN A 423 -21.78 4.32 4.27
C ASN A 423 -22.80 3.65 5.20
N GLU A 424 -23.27 2.44 4.89
CA GLU A 424 -24.21 1.70 5.73
C GLU A 424 -23.51 1.24 7.02
N ALA A 425 -22.31 0.68 6.91
CA ALA A 425 -21.53 0.30 8.08
C ALA A 425 -21.12 1.52 8.92
N VAL A 426 -20.72 2.63 8.29
CA VAL A 426 -20.39 3.88 9.00
C VAL A 426 -21.61 4.40 9.77
N GLN A 427 -22.76 4.50 9.10
CA GLN A 427 -24.00 4.95 9.71
C GLN A 427 -24.39 4.04 10.88
N GLN A 428 -24.39 2.71 10.70
CA GLN A 428 -24.74 1.75 11.75
C GLN A 428 -23.87 1.92 13.01
N ARG A 429 -22.56 2.14 12.84
CA ARG A 429 -21.62 2.31 13.96
C ARG A 429 -21.88 3.61 14.73
N LEU A 430 -22.20 4.70 14.03
CA LEU A 430 -22.41 6.01 14.63
C LEU A 430 -23.84 6.19 15.15
N ASP A 431 -24.84 5.53 14.56
CA ASP A 431 -26.19 5.32 15.10
C ASP A 431 -26.14 4.58 16.44
N ARG A 432 -25.26 3.58 16.58
CA ARG A 432 -25.05 2.89 17.86
C ARG A 432 -24.61 3.86 18.97
N VAL A 433 -23.77 4.85 18.66
CA VAL A 433 -23.37 5.89 19.63
C VAL A 433 -24.57 6.74 20.02
N ARG A 434 -25.30 7.27 19.04
CA ARG A 434 -26.47 8.12 19.29
C ARG A 434 -27.51 7.40 20.14
N THR A 435 -27.87 6.18 19.73
CA THR A 435 -28.77 5.30 20.47
C THR A 435 -28.31 5.13 21.91
N TYR A 436 -27.02 4.81 22.14
CA TYR A 436 -26.48 4.60 23.49
C TYR A 436 -26.64 5.84 24.39
N PHE A 437 -26.30 7.02 23.88
CA PHE A 437 -26.37 8.26 24.67
C PHE A 437 -27.81 8.74 24.84
N GLU A 438 -28.71 8.53 23.88
CA GLU A 438 -30.13 8.85 23.99
C GLU A 438 -30.84 8.05 25.09
N LEU A 439 -30.36 6.85 25.45
CA LEU A 439 -30.85 6.09 26.60
C LEU A 439 -30.72 6.86 27.93
N LEU A 440 -29.81 7.84 28.02
CA LEU A 440 -29.66 8.68 29.21
C LEU A 440 -30.85 9.63 29.42
N ASN A 441 -31.61 9.92 28.36
CA ASN A 441 -32.81 10.75 28.41
C ASN A 441 -34.04 9.99 28.90
N LEU A 442 -33.95 8.66 29.04
CA LEU A 442 -35.05 7.84 29.54
C LEU A 442 -35.10 7.87 31.08
N PRO A 443 -36.32 7.85 31.67
CA PRO A 443 -36.48 7.55 33.09
C PRO A 443 -36.05 6.10 33.37
N PHE A 444 -35.66 5.81 34.61
CA PHE A 444 -35.06 4.52 34.98
C PHE A 444 -35.91 3.30 34.58
N GLU A 445 -37.24 3.33 34.81
CA GLU A 445 -38.11 2.19 34.47
C GLU A 445 -38.22 1.96 32.95
N ALA A 446 -38.17 3.03 32.14
CA ALA A 446 -38.16 2.91 30.68
C ALA A 446 -36.79 2.39 30.17
N LEU A 447 -35.69 2.82 30.81
CA LEU A 447 -34.37 2.28 30.54
C LEU A 447 -34.31 0.78 30.86
N LEU A 448 -34.89 0.35 31.98
CA LEU A 448 -34.92 -1.05 32.38
C LEU A 448 -35.73 -1.92 31.39
N ALA A 449 -36.88 -1.42 30.94
CA ALA A 449 -37.68 -2.07 29.90
C ALA A 449 -36.87 -2.19 28.60
N PHE A 450 -36.18 -1.12 28.19
CA PHE A 450 -35.31 -1.16 27.01
C PHE A 450 -34.21 -2.22 27.13
N ILE A 451 -33.53 -2.30 28.27
CA ILE A 451 -32.47 -3.31 28.52
C ILE A 451 -33.03 -4.73 28.43
N THR A 452 -34.24 -4.94 28.96
CA THR A 452 -34.92 -6.24 28.92
C THR A 452 -35.21 -6.67 27.48
N ASP A 453 -35.64 -5.72 26.63
CA ASP A 453 -35.97 -6.00 25.23
C ASP A 453 -34.71 -6.11 24.33
N HIS A 454 -33.57 -5.56 24.75
CA HIS A 454 -32.36 -5.41 23.93
C HIS A 454 -31.07 -5.87 24.64
N GLU A 455 -31.13 -7.03 25.29
CA GLU A 455 -30.04 -7.57 26.13
C GLU A 455 -28.66 -7.57 25.44
N TYR A 456 -28.61 -7.90 24.14
CA TYR A 456 -27.35 -8.05 23.38
C TYR A 456 -26.90 -6.79 22.61
N LEU A 457 -27.63 -5.68 22.69
CA LEU A 457 -27.29 -4.47 21.93
C LEU A 457 -26.06 -3.75 22.51
N PHE A 458 -25.88 -3.80 23.83
CA PHE A 458 -24.74 -3.26 24.55
C PHE A 458 -24.24 -4.28 25.58
N THR A 459 -22.97 -4.20 25.92
CA THR A 459 -22.36 -5.09 26.92
C THR A 459 -22.88 -4.78 28.33
N PRO A 460 -22.82 -5.74 29.28
CA PRO A 460 -23.23 -5.48 30.66
C PRO A 460 -22.51 -4.32 31.34
N LYS A 461 -21.23 -4.12 30.99
CA LYS A 461 -20.45 -2.98 31.46
C LYS A 461 -20.98 -1.66 30.90
N GLU A 462 -21.32 -1.62 29.62
CA GLU A 462 -21.92 -0.45 28.98
C GLU A 462 -23.30 -0.13 29.59
N TYR A 463 -24.16 -1.12 29.83
CA TYR A 463 -25.43 -0.89 30.53
C TYR A 463 -25.25 -0.43 31.98
N SER A 464 -24.27 -0.99 32.70
CA SER A 464 -23.93 -0.54 34.06
C SER A 464 -23.49 0.93 34.09
N ASN A 465 -22.72 1.38 33.08
CA ASN A 465 -22.29 2.77 32.97
C ASN A 465 -23.46 3.75 32.80
N LEU A 466 -24.51 3.37 32.05
CA LEU A 466 -25.72 4.20 31.86
C LEU A 466 -26.44 4.48 33.17
N VAL A 467 -26.38 3.56 34.14
CA VAL A 467 -26.99 3.74 35.47
C VAL A 467 -26.06 4.49 36.42
N LYS A 468 -24.75 4.27 36.30
CA LYS A 468 -23.73 4.87 37.18
C LYS A 468 -23.55 6.38 36.95
N ILE A 469 -23.66 6.84 35.70
CA ILE A 469 -23.45 8.25 35.38
C ILE A 469 -24.55 9.14 35.95
N LYS A 470 -24.15 10.29 36.51
CA LYS A 470 -25.10 11.28 37.05
C LYS A 470 -25.75 12.07 35.93
N VAL A 471 -27.07 11.90 35.78
CA VAL A 471 -27.91 12.71 34.89
C VAL A 471 -28.79 13.62 35.75
N PRO A 472 -28.64 14.96 35.70
CA PRO A 472 -29.47 15.87 36.47
C PRO A 472 -30.97 15.66 36.20
N GLY A 473 -31.77 15.53 37.26
CA GLY A 473 -33.21 15.31 37.16
C GLY A 473 -33.65 13.86 36.91
N ARG A 474 -32.72 12.91 36.72
CA ARG A 474 -33.05 11.49 36.59
C ARG A 474 -32.89 10.77 37.94
N GLU A 475 -33.99 10.25 38.47
CA GLU A 475 -33.98 9.46 39.70
C GLU A 475 -33.52 8.02 39.40
N ILE A 476 -32.46 7.58 40.09
CA ILE A 476 -31.91 6.22 40.00
C ILE A 476 -32.09 5.54 41.36
N PRO A 477 -32.84 4.43 41.44
CA PRO A 477 -32.98 3.65 42.67
C PRO A 477 -31.64 3.10 43.18
N VAL A 478 -31.54 2.87 44.50
CA VAL A 478 -30.31 2.35 45.14
C VAL A 478 -29.96 0.92 44.70
N ASP A 479 -30.97 0.15 44.30
CA ASP A 479 -30.89 -1.22 43.80
C ASP A 479 -30.79 -1.30 42.26
N ALA A 480 -30.67 -0.17 41.56
CA ALA A 480 -30.69 -0.11 40.10
C ALA A 480 -29.63 -1.01 39.43
N GLN A 481 -28.40 -1.03 39.96
CA GLN A 481 -27.33 -1.89 39.43
C GLN A 481 -27.63 -3.37 39.62
N GLN A 482 -28.27 -3.73 40.74
CA GLN A 482 -28.67 -5.11 41.00
C GLN A 482 -29.77 -5.52 40.02
N ARG A 483 -30.80 -4.69 39.82
CA ARG A 483 -31.89 -4.95 38.85
C ARG A 483 -31.37 -5.15 37.43
N VAL A 484 -30.43 -4.31 36.98
CA VAL A 484 -29.78 -4.48 35.66
C VAL A 484 -28.96 -5.77 35.61
N SER A 485 -28.22 -6.10 36.68
CA SER A 485 -27.42 -7.32 36.72
C SER A 485 -28.28 -8.59 36.70
N GLU A 486 -29.44 -8.57 37.35
CA GLU A 486 -30.39 -9.69 37.34
C GLU A 486 -30.91 -9.96 35.93
N ILE A 487 -31.28 -8.92 35.17
CA ILE A 487 -31.74 -9.06 33.78
C ILE A 487 -30.65 -9.64 32.88
N LEU A 488 -29.42 -9.16 33.01
CA LEU A 488 -28.28 -9.56 32.17
C LEU A 488 -27.60 -10.87 32.60
N SER A 489 -28.12 -11.52 33.65
CA SER A 489 -27.61 -12.81 34.16
C SER A 489 -28.41 -14.02 33.67
N HIS A 490 -29.53 -13.77 32.99
CA HIS A 490 -30.38 -14.75 32.34
C HIS A 490 -30.00 -14.89 30.87
#